data_AF-A0A2E6RQK7-F1
#
_entry.id   AF-A0A2E6RQK7-F1
#
_cell.length_a   1.000
_cell.length_b   1.000
_cell.length_c   1.000
_cell.angle_alpha   90.00
_cell.angle_beta   90.00
_cell.angle_gamma   90.00
#
_symmetry.space_group_name_H-M   'P 1'
#
loop_
_entity.id
_entity.type
_entity.pdbx_description
1 polymer ?
#
loop_
_entity_poly.entity_id
_entity_poly.type
_entity_poly.pdbx_seq_one_letter_code
_entity_poly.pdbx_strand_id
1 'polypeptide(L)'
;MAITTILMRKLDGINTLQIQAWTGFVAVVPYIFLTIIFEHDQLSLIINAPIEPILSIIYSVIAASLIGHGLLYYLLKRYEVSLVNPLLLLSPIFASLFGIIFRDDIITWYLVFGGVLTLTGVAVISYGSRVDKKR
;
A
#
# COMPACT_ATOMS: atom_id res chain seq x y z
N MET A 1 -1.04 -11.81 -4.39
CA MET A 1 0.22 -11.66 -3.63
C MET A 1 1.13 -12.89 -3.70
N ALA A 2 0.66 -14.12 -3.44
CA ALA A 2 1.54 -15.31 -3.35
C ALA A 2 2.36 -15.62 -4.62
N ILE A 3 1.76 -15.57 -5.81
CA ILE A 3 2.47 -15.83 -7.08
C ILE A 3 3.48 -14.72 -7.37
N THR A 4 3.10 -13.47 -7.13
CA THR A 4 3.92 -12.28 -7.35
C THR A 4 5.19 -12.30 -6.50
N THR A 5 5.09 -12.64 -5.20
CA THR A 5 6.25 -12.68 -4.30
C THR A 5 7.22 -13.80 -4.66
N ILE A 6 6.73 -14.94 -5.16
CA ILE A 6 7.57 -16.03 -5.66
C ILE A 6 8.32 -15.62 -6.94
N LEU A 7 7.64 -14.97 -7.88
CA LEU A 7 8.25 -14.47 -9.12
C LEU A 7 9.29 -13.38 -8.86
N MET A 8 8.97 -12.42 -7.97
CA MET A 8 9.90 -11.35 -7.59
C MET A 8 11.20 -11.89 -6.97
N ARG A 9 11.13 -13.01 -6.23
CA ARG A 9 12.33 -13.67 -5.69
C ARG A 9 13.25 -14.28 -6.74
N LYS A 10 12.76 -14.53 -7.95
CA LYS A 10 13.56 -15.06 -9.07
C LYS A 10 14.24 -13.95 -9.88
N LEU A 11 13.89 -12.69 -9.64
CA LEU A 11 14.50 -11.53 -10.29
C LEU A 11 15.71 -11.09 -9.48
N ASP A 12 16.91 -11.40 -9.98
CA ASP A 12 18.17 -11.04 -9.34
C ASP A 12 18.79 -9.81 -10.01
N GLY A 13 19.34 -8.89 -9.22
CA GLY A 13 20.03 -7.68 -9.72
C GLY A 13 19.14 -6.54 -10.24
N ILE A 14 17.81 -6.64 -10.17
CA ILE A 14 16.89 -5.57 -10.63
C ILE A 14 16.57 -4.62 -9.46
N ASN A 15 16.71 -3.32 -9.68
CA ASN A 15 16.33 -2.32 -8.67
C ASN A 15 14.81 -2.30 -8.48
N THR A 16 14.34 -2.11 -7.25
CA THR A 16 12.91 -2.11 -6.92
C THR A 16 12.12 -1.01 -7.63
N LEU A 17 12.76 0.13 -7.93
CA LEU A 17 12.17 1.18 -8.77
C LEU A 17 11.95 0.71 -10.22
N GLN A 18 12.84 -0.12 -10.76
CA GLN A 18 12.66 -0.68 -12.10
C GLN A 18 11.51 -1.67 -12.13
N ILE A 19 11.36 -2.50 -11.09
CA ILE A 19 10.21 -3.40 -10.96
C ILE A 19 8.90 -2.61 -10.88
N GLN A 20 8.87 -1.51 -10.11
CA GLN A 20 7.70 -0.61 -10.04
C GLN A 20 7.38 0.03 -11.40
N ALA A 21 8.40 0.52 -12.11
CA ALA A 21 8.23 1.13 -13.43
C ALA A 21 7.69 0.12 -14.47
N TRP A 22 8.26 -1.08 -14.52
CA TRP A 22 7.79 -2.14 -15.40
C TRP A 22 6.38 -2.60 -15.06
N THR A 23 6.06 -2.75 -13.78
CA THR A 23 4.71 -3.12 -13.34
C THR A 23 3.69 -2.07 -13.75
N GLY A 24 4.00 -0.78 -13.53
CA GLY A 24 3.15 0.32 -13.96
C GLY A 24 2.95 0.38 -15.48
N PHE A 25 4.04 0.20 -16.24
CA PHE A 25 3.99 0.20 -17.70
C PHE A 25 3.14 -0.95 -18.26
N VAL A 26 3.35 -2.18 -17.75
CA VAL A 26 2.56 -3.35 -18.16
C VAL A 26 1.09 -3.21 -17.76
N ALA A 27 0.79 -2.53 -16.64
CA ALA A 27 -0.57 -2.31 -16.18
C ALA A 27 -1.39 -1.34 -17.05
N VAL A 28 -0.74 -0.52 -17.88
CA VAL A 28 -1.44 0.43 -18.78
C VAL A 28 -2.41 -0.30 -19.71
N VAL A 29 -1.95 -1.39 -20.34
CA VAL A 29 -2.76 -2.15 -21.32
C VAL A 29 -4.04 -2.72 -20.70
N PRO A 30 -3.98 -3.54 -19.63
CA PRO A 30 -5.20 -4.07 -19.02
C PRO A 30 -6.09 -2.98 -18.44
N TYR A 31 -5.54 -1.88 -17.92
CA TYR A 31 -6.37 -0.77 -17.44
C TYR A 31 -7.14 -0.08 -18.56
N ILE A 32 -6.51 0.17 -19.71
CA ILE A 32 -7.23 0.72 -20.87
C ILE A 32 -8.36 -0.21 -21.29
N PHE A 33 -8.10 -1.52 -21.38
CA PHE A 33 -9.14 -2.50 -21.73
C PHE A 33 -10.30 -2.51 -20.72
N LEU A 34 -9.99 -2.52 -19.42
CA LEU A 34 -11.01 -2.54 -18.37
C LEU A 34 -11.85 -1.27 -18.40
N THR A 35 -11.22 -0.10 -18.50
CA THR A 35 -11.93 1.17 -18.57
C THR A 35 -12.84 1.24 -19.81
N ILE A 36 -12.39 0.77 -20.99
CA ILE A 36 -13.25 0.67 -22.19
C ILE A 36 -14.48 -0.22 -22.00
N ILE A 37 -14.33 -1.34 -21.27
CA ILE A 37 -15.42 -2.31 -21.07
C ILE A 37 -16.41 -1.83 -20.00
N PHE A 38 -15.93 -1.23 -18.91
CA PHE A 38 -16.72 -0.98 -17.71
C PHE A 38 -17.10 0.49 -17.50
N GLU A 39 -16.39 1.43 -18.12
CA GLU A 39 -16.61 2.87 -17.94
C GLU A 39 -17.06 3.54 -19.25
N HIS A 40 -17.86 4.59 -19.12
CA HIS A 40 -18.40 5.35 -20.25
C HIS A 40 -18.01 6.83 -20.14
N ASP A 41 -18.01 7.54 -21.27
CA ASP A 41 -17.70 8.98 -21.32
C ASP A 41 -16.33 9.39 -20.76
N GLN A 42 -15.36 8.48 -20.83
CA GLN A 42 -14.03 8.65 -20.27
C GLN A 42 -13.30 9.87 -20.84
N LEU A 43 -13.37 10.08 -22.17
CA LEU A 43 -12.67 11.18 -22.85
C LEU A 43 -13.24 12.55 -22.46
N SER A 44 -14.57 12.67 -22.37
CA SER A 44 -15.21 13.91 -21.94
C SER A 44 -14.95 14.19 -20.45
N LEU A 45 -14.91 13.15 -19.61
CA LEU A 45 -14.52 13.27 -18.21
C LEU A 45 -13.06 13.70 -18.05
N ILE A 46 -12.12 13.22 -18.86
CA ILE A 46 -10.71 13.62 -18.81
C ILE A 46 -10.54 15.08 -19.24
N ILE A 47 -11.21 15.51 -20.33
CA ILE A 47 -11.10 16.88 -20.85
C ILE A 47 -11.67 17.91 -19.87
N ASN A 48 -12.77 17.57 -19.21
CA ASN A 48 -13.44 18.46 -18.26
C ASN A 48 -13.06 18.19 -16.81
N ALA A 49 -12.10 17.29 -16.56
CA ALA A 49 -11.71 16.93 -15.21
C ALA A 49 -11.17 18.18 -14.49
N PRO A 50 -11.63 18.45 -13.26
CA PRO A 50 -11.07 19.51 -12.48
C PRO A 50 -9.67 19.09 -11.98
N ILE A 51 -8.94 20.00 -11.32
CA ILE A 51 -7.54 19.76 -10.97
C ILE A 51 -7.37 18.78 -9.80
N GLU A 52 -8.39 18.62 -8.95
CA GLU A 52 -8.29 17.83 -7.70
C GLU A 52 -8.04 16.33 -7.95
N PRO A 53 -8.72 15.64 -8.90
CA PRO A 53 -8.41 14.25 -9.25
C PRO A 53 -6.97 14.07 -9.76
N ILE A 54 -6.47 15.03 -10.54
CA ILE A 54 -5.10 14.99 -11.08
C ILE A 54 -4.08 15.08 -9.93
N LEU A 55 -4.29 16.00 -8.98
CA LEU A 55 -3.45 16.11 -7.78
C LEU A 55 -3.50 14.84 -6.93
N SER A 56 -4.66 14.20 -6.83
CA SER A 56 -4.83 12.93 -6.11
C SER A 56 -4.03 11.79 -6.74
N ILE A 57 -4.01 11.71 -8.07
CA ILE A 57 -3.19 10.75 -8.83
C ILE A 57 -1.70 11.01 -8.57
N ILE A 58 -1.26 12.26 -8.69
CA ILE A 58 0.14 12.64 -8.45
C ILE A 58 0.56 12.29 -7.03
N TYR A 59 -0.28 12.61 -6.04
CA TYR A 59 -0.04 12.24 -4.65
C TYR A 59 0.09 10.72 -4.48
N SER A 60 -0.80 9.92 -5.08
CA SER A 60 -0.73 8.46 -5.00
C SER A 60 0.56 7.90 -5.60
N VAL A 61 0.97 8.40 -6.77
CA VAL A 61 2.20 7.96 -7.43
C VAL A 61 3.44 8.33 -6.61
N ILE A 62 3.51 9.56 -6.08
CA ILE A 62 4.71 10.01 -5.35
C ILE A 62 4.72 9.49 -3.91
N ALA A 63 3.66 9.76 -3.14
CA ALA A 63 3.62 9.45 -1.72
C ALA A 63 3.46 7.95 -1.46
N ALA A 64 2.49 7.29 -2.10
CA ALA A 64 2.25 5.87 -1.84
C ALA A 64 3.25 4.97 -2.56
N SER A 65 3.52 5.24 -3.84
CA SER A 65 4.43 4.38 -4.61
C SER A 65 5.90 4.69 -4.30
N LEU A 66 6.37 5.89 -4.62
CA LEU A 66 7.80 6.20 -4.52
C LEU A 66 8.29 6.29 -3.08
N ILE A 67 7.65 7.13 -2.26
CA ILE A 67 8.03 7.33 -0.86
C ILE A 67 7.69 6.09 -0.03
N GLY A 68 6.45 5.60 -0.11
CA GLY A 68 5.99 4.44 0.66
C GLY A 68 6.85 3.21 0.44
N HIS A 69 7.07 2.82 -0.82
CA HIS A 69 7.91 1.65 -1.11
C HIS A 69 9.39 1.94 -0.88
N GLY A 70 9.87 3.14 -1.21
CA GLY A 70 11.25 3.55 -0.95
C GLY A 70 11.63 3.44 0.53
N LEU A 71 10.76 3.91 1.43
CA LEU A 71 10.94 3.83 2.87
C LEU A 71 10.90 2.38 3.35
N LEU A 72 9.97 1.57 2.81
CA LEU A 72 9.88 0.15 3.13
C LEU A 72 11.16 -0.60 2.73
N TYR A 73 11.69 -0.37 1.54
CA TYR A 73 12.94 -0.98 1.09
C TYR A 73 14.14 -0.52 1.92
N TYR A 74 14.18 0.77 2.30
CA TYR A 74 15.19 1.28 3.20
C TYR A 74 15.15 0.58 4.56
N LEU A 75 13.96 0.40 5.14
CA LEU A 75 13.76 -0.29 6.41
C LEU A 75 14.13 -1.78 6.32
N LEU A 76 13.73 -2.47 5.26
CA LEU A 76 14.05 -3.89 5.04
C LEU A 76 15.55 -4.14 4.82
N LYS A 77 16.29 -3.16 4.28
CA LYS A 77 17.75 -3.24 4.19
C LYS A 77 18.46 -3.06 5.54
N ARG A 78 17.82 -2.38 6.49
CA ARG A 78 18.42 -1.99 7.79
C ARG A 78 17.96 -2.84 8.96
N TYR A 79 16.76 -3.43 8.87
CA TYR A 79 16.13 -4.22 9.92
C TYR A 79 15.67 -5.57 9.39
N GLU A 80 15.66 -6.59 10.25
CA GLU A 80 15.14 -7.91 9.90
C GLU A 80 13.65 -7.86 9.55
N VAL A 81 13.24 -8.66 8.57
CA VAL A 81 11.85 -8.73 8.06
C VAL A 81 10.84 -8.97 9.19
N SER A 82 11.19 -9.77 10.19
CA SER A 82 10.35 -10.08 11.36
C SER A 82 10.04 -8.87 12.25
N LEU A 83 10.85 -7.81 12.20
CA LEU A 83 10.59 -6.53 12.89
C LEU A 83 9.78 -5.57 12.01
N VAL A 84 9.97 -5.62 10.69
CA VAL A 84 9.29 -4.72 9.76
C VAL A 84 7.85 -5.15 9.49
N ASN A 85 7.57 -6.45 9.44
CA ASN A 85 6.23 -6.97 9.14
C ASN A 85 5.15 -6.49 10.13
N PRO A 86 5.38 -6.51 11.46
CA PRO A 86 4.44 -5.96 12.42
C PRO A 86 4.21 -4.45 12.25
N LEU A 87 5.21 -3.69 11.79
CA LEU A 87 5.06 -2.25 11.52
C LEU A 87 4.14 -1.99 10.33
N LEU A 88 4.10 -2.88 9.33
CA LEU A 88 3.16 -2.75 8.20
C LEU A 88 1.69 -2.84 8.65
N LEU A 89 1.42 -3.52 9.76
CA LEU A 89 0.08 -3.62 10.35
C LEU A 89 -0.35 -2.31 11.04
N LEU A 90 0.53 -1.32 11.21
CA LEU A 90 0.14 0.04 11.61
C LEU A 90 -0.51 0.82 10.45
N SER A 91 -0.29 0.40 9.20
CA SER A 91 -0.88 1.06 8.02
C SER A 91 -2.40 1.27 8.13
N PRO A 92 -3.24 0.26 8.46
CA PRO A 92 -4.68 0.46 8.63
C PRO A 92 -5.05 1.43 9.77
N ILE A 93 -4.24 1.51 10.82
CA ILE A 93 -4.45 2.44 11.93
C ILE A 93 -4.19 3.88 11.45
N PHE A 94 -3.07 4.11 10.76
CA PHE A 94 -2.78 5.40 10.14
C PHE A 94 -3.80 5.76 9.07
N ALA A 95 -4.24 4.82 8.24
CA ALA A 95 -5.28 5.04 7.25
C ALA A 95 -6.60 5.49 7.90
N SER A 96 -7.00 4.86 9.01
CA SER A 96 -8.20 5.24 9.76
C SER A 96 -8.05 6.60 10.43
N LEU A 97 -6.89 6.88 11.05
CA LEU A 97 -6.57 8.17 11.65
C LEU A 97 -6.61 9.30 10.61
N PHE A 98 -5.99 9.09 9.46
CA PHE A 98 -5.99 10.08 8.38
C PHE A 98 -7.37 10.23 7.74
N GLY A 99 -8.18 9.19 7.65
CA GLY A 99 -9.60 9.29 7.25
C GLY A 99 -10.39 10.20 8.19
N ILE A 100 -10.22 10.04 9.50
CA ILE A 100 -10.87 10.90 10.50
C ILE A 100 -10.37 12.35 10.39
N ILE A 101 -9.05 12.56 10.33
CA ILE A 101 -8.46 13.91 10.37
C ILE A 101 -8.71 14.70 9.07
N PHE A 102 -8.56 14.06 7.91
CA PHE A 102 -8.61 14.75 6.61
C PHE A 102 -9.96 14.64 5.91
N ARG A 103 -10.78 13.65 6.25
CA ARG A 103 -12.06 13.37 5.56
C ARG A 103 -13.27 13.44 6.48
N ASP A 104 -13.08 13.82 7.76
CA ASP A 104 -14.12 13.90 8.78
C ASP A 104 -14.96 12.60 8.89
N ASP A 105 -14.33 11.44 8.67
CA ASP A 105 -15.02 10.15 8.73
C ASP A 105 -15.63 9.89 10.13
N ILE A 106 -16.90 9.49 10.16
CA ILE A 106 -17.64 9.25 11.40
C ILE A 106 -17.07 8.03 12.13
N ILE A 107 -16.55 8.25 13.34
CA ILE A 107 -16.02 7.19 14.20
C ILE A 107 -17.19 6.29 14.64
N THR A 108 -17.32 5.15 13.97
CA THR A 108 -18.31 4.14 14.34
C THR A 108 -17.70 3.15 15.33
N TRP A 109 -18.52 2.58 16.21
CA TRP A 109 -18.04 1.60 17.21
C TRP A 109 -17.30 0.39 16.59
N TYR A 110 -17.68 -0.01 15.38
CA TYR A 110 -16.99 -1.05 14.62
C TYR A 110 -15.53 -0.70 14.29
N LEU A 111 -15.22 0.57 14.02
CA LEU A 111 -13.87 1.03 13.71
C LEU A 111 -12.98 0.97 14.95
N VAL A 112 -13.52 1.37 16.11
CA VAL A 112 -12.83 1.25 17.40
C VAL A 112 -12.54 -0.20 17.74
N PHE A 113 -13.55 -1.07 17.64
CA PHE A 113 -13.40 -2.49 17.93
C PHE A 113 -12.42 -3.18 16.96
N GLY A 114 -12.52 -2.88 15.66
CA GLY A 114 -11.60 -3.37 14.65
C GLY A 114 -10.17 -2.91 14.87
N GLY A 115 -9.96 -1.65 15.27
CA GLY A 115 -8.67 -1.08 15.63
C GLY A 115 -8.04 -1.77 16.85
N VAL A 116 -8.82 -2.00 17.91
CA VAL A 116 -8.37 -2.75 19.09
C VAL A 116 -8.02 -4.19 18.73
N LEU A 117 -8.83 -4.85 17.91
CA LEU A 117 -8.59 -6.24 17.50
C LEU A 117 -7.31 -6.37 16.66
N THR A 118 -7.09 -5.45 15.72
CA THR A 118 -5.86 -5.43 14.90
C THR A 118 -4.63 -5.14 15.77
N LEU A 119 -4.68 -4.11 16.63
CA LEU A 119 -3.59 -3.82 17.57
C LEU A 119 -3.26 -5.01 18.48
N THR A 120 -4.28 -5.71 18.96
CA THR A 120 -4.12 -6.92 19.79
C THR A 120 -3.43 -8.03 19.01
N GLY A 121 -3.87 -8.29 17.76
CA GLY A 121 -3.23 -9.28 16.89
C GLY A 121 -1.77 -8.95 16.60
N VAL A 122 -1.46 -7.67 16.36
CA VAL A 122 -0.07 -7.18 16.19
C VAL A 122 0.75 -7.43 17.45
N ALA A 123 0.22 -7.09 18.62
CA ALA A 123 0.90 -7.27 19.89
C ALA A 123 1.25 -8.75 20.14
N VAL A 124 0.31 -9.67 19.87
CA VAL A 124 0.53 -11.11 19.99
C VAL A 124 1.63 -11.60 19.05
N ILE A 125 1.59 -11.20 17.76
CA ILE A 125 2.60 -11.60 16.78
C ILE A 125 3.98 -11.04 17.15
N SER A 126 4.04 -9.78 17.58
CA SER A 126 5.29 -9.11 17.96
C SER A 126 5.90 -9.73 19.23
N TYR A 127 5.09 -10.16 20.18
CA TYR A 127 5.57 -10.85 21.38
C TYR A 127 6.02 -12.28 21.07
N GLY A 128 5.26 -13.00 20.22
CA GLY A 128 5.62 -14.36 19.78
C GLY A 128 6.93 -14.42 18.99
N SER A 129 7.18 -13.46 18.10
CA SER A 129 8.42 -13.43 17.30
C SER A 129 9.68 -13.14 18.14
N ARG A 130 9.54 -12.49 19.30
CA ARG A 130 10.64 -12.31 20.27
C ARG A 130 10.98 -13.59 21.04
N VAL A 131 10.02 -14.50 21.21
CA VAL A 131 10.22 -15.76 21.94
C VAL A 131 10.96 -16.79 21.06
N ASP A 132 10.65 -16.86 19.77
CA ASP A 132 11.30 -17.79 18.84
C ASP A 132 12.78 -17.47 18.61
N LYS A 133 13.17 -16.20 18.67
CA LYS A 133 14.59 -15.78 18.51
C LYS A 133 15.47 -16.10 19.73
N LYS A 134 14.86 -16.53 20.84
CA LYS A 134 15.54 -16.86 22.11
C LYS A 134 15.76 -18.37 22.30
N ARG A 135 15.28 -19.20 21.37
CA ARG A 135 15.57 -20.64 21.26
C ARG A 135 16.60 -20.88 20.17
#